data_AF-A0A2G9V3H1-F1
#
_entry.id   AF-A0A2G9V3H1-F1
#
_cell.length_a   1.000
_cell.length_b   1.000
_cell.length_c   1.000
_cell.angle_alpha   90.00
_cell.angle_beta   90.00
_cell.angle_gamma   90.00
#
_symmetry.space_group_name_H-M   'P 1'
#
loop_
_entity.id
_entity.type
_entity.pdbx_description
1 polymer ?
#
loop_
_entity_poly.entity_id
_entity_poly.type
_entity_poly.pdbx_seq_one_letter_code
_entity_poly.pdbx_strand_id
1 'polypeptide(L)'
;MEKLAEVLSLMQSRMDHQEKTLELMQDAFLRALEKMEMRMTTANPAAAKHSIFDSLCRRIDKFYFDAENGRTFDIWYKRFKDVFDNDCAELNEQEKTRLLVSRLDEDSHQLFRGSIAPKSPSDLSWDEAIAIMDRLFGSGKTLFRRRFECLKILYDHQDFNSYETLVRTRCSDAKFDSINFDGLQCLIYVASTLRD
;
A
#
# COMPACT_ATOMS: atom_id res chain seq x y z
N MET A 1 -49.66 -60.43 33.49
CA MET A 1 -50.01 -59.04 33.82
C MET A 1 -48.78 -58.24 34.25
N GLU A 2 -47.93 -58.74 35.16
CA GLU A 2 -46.70 -58.04 35.60
C GLU A 2 -45.71 -57.69 34.48
N LYS A 3 -45.40 -58.64 33.59
CA LYS A 3 -44.44 -58.39 32.48
C LYS A 3 -44.88 -57.29 31.51
N LEU A 4 -46.19 -57.07 31.36
CA LEU A 4 -46.72 -56.02 30.48
C LEU A 4 -46.55 -54.63 31.12
N ALA A 5 -46.71 -54.55 32.44
CA ALA A 5 -46.51 -53.32 33.20
C ALA A 5 -45.03 -52.89 33.24
N GLU A 6 -44.10 -53.85 33.36
CA GLU A 6 -42.66 -53.58 33.26
C GLU A 6 -42.27 -53.06 31.87
N VAL A 7 -42.80 -53.66 30.80
CA VAL A 7 -42.52 -53.21 29.43
C VAL A 7 -43.05 -51.81 29.17
N LEU A 8 -44.25 -51.48 29.66
CA LEU A 8 -44.81 -50.13 29.55
C LEU A 8 -43.99 -49.10 30.35
N SER A 9 -43.57 -49.44 31.56
CA SER A 9 -42.70 -48.58 32.38
C SER A 9 -41.35 -48.31 31.70
N LEU A 10 -40.75 -49.35 31.10
CA LEU A 10 -39.49 -49.22 30.37
C LEU A 10 -39.66 -48.36 29.10
N MET A 11 -40.77 -48.52 28.37
CA MET A 11 -41.09 -47.70 27.20
C MET A 11 -41.28 -46.22 27.58
N GLN A 12 -41.96 -45.95 28.69
CA GLN A 12 -42.17 -44.60 29.22
C GLN A 12 -40.82 -43.97 29.58
N SER A 13 -39.99 -44.67 30.35
CA SER A 13 -38.65 -44.19 30.73
C SER A 13 -37.75 -43.94 29.51
N ARG A 14 -37.92 -44.70 28.43
CA ARG A 14 -37.15 -44.51 27.19
C ARG A 14 -37.60 -43.27 26.43
N MET A 15 -38.89 -42.96 26.39
CA MET A 15 -39.41 -41.73 25.80
C MET A 15 -38.91 -40.50 26.56
N ASP A 16 -39.03 -40.49 27.89
CA ASP A 16 -38.57 -39.38 28.72
C ASP A 16 -37.06 -39.14 28.57
N HIS A 17 -36.29 -40.22 28.40
CA HIS A 17 -34.85 -40.11 28.16
C HIS A 17 -34.53 -39.54 26.77
N GLN A 18 -35.27 -39.93 25.74
CA GLN A 18 -35.11 -39.36 24.39
C GLN A 18 -35.47 -37.88 24.35
N GLU A 19 -36.55 -37.47 25.03
CA GLU A 19 -36.98 -36.07 25.10
C GLU A 19 -35.93 -35.19 25.78
N LYS A 20 -35.43 -35.61 26.95
CA LYS A 20 -34.33 -34.90 27.65
C LYS A 20 -33.04 -34.82 26.83
N THR A 21 -32.73 -35.86 26.07
CA THR A 21 -31.53 -35.87 25.22
C THR A 21 -31.67 -34.86 24.07
N LEU A 22 -32.87 -34.74 23.51
CA LEU A 22 -33.16 -33.77 22.45
C LEU A 22 -33.08 -32.33 22.97
N GLU A 23 -33.65 -32.07 24.16
CA GLU A 23 -33.57 -30.75 24.82
C GLU A 23 -32.12 -30.34 25.11
N LEU A 24 -31.31 -31.26 25.65
CA LEU A 24 -29.89 -31.02 25.90
C LEU A 24 -29.11 -30.70 24.62
N MET A 25 -29.45 -31.38 23.52
CA MET A 25 -28.80 -31.15 22.23
C MET A 25 -29.20 -29.80 21.62
N GLN A 26 -30.47 -29.40 21.75
CA GLN A 26 -30.95 -28.08 21.31
C GLN A 26 -30.31 -26.95 22.13
N ASP A 27 -30.23 -27.11 23.44
CA ASP A 27 -29.60 -26.14 24.34
C ASP A 27 -28.09 -26.05 24.10
N ALA A 28 -27.40 -27.18 23.87
CA ALA A 28 -25.99 -27.17 23.45
C ALA A 28 -25.77 -26.46 22.11
N PHE A 29 -26.70 -26.62 21.16
CA PHE A 29 -26.66 -25.96 19.87
C PHE A 29 -26.86 -24.43 20.00
N LEU A 30 -27.83 -23.99 20.80
CA LEU A 30 -28.06 -22.56 21.07
C LEU A 30 -26.84 -21.91 21.76
N ARG A 31 -26.27 -22.57 22.78
CA ARG A 31 -25.03 -22.08 23.42
C ARG A 31 -23.83 -22.03 22.46
N ALA A 32 -23.76 -22.95 21.49
CA ALA A 32 -22.72 -22.94 20.47
C ALA A 32 -22.88 -21.76 19.50
N LEU A 33 -24.12 -21.47 19.10
CA LEU A 33 -24.49 -20.30 18.29
C LEU A 33 -24.17 -18.98 19.02
N GLU A 34 -24.57 -18.84 20.28
CA GLU A 34 -24.24 -17.67 21.10
C GLU A 34 -22.73 -17.47 21.25
N LYS A 35 -21.96 -18.55 21.47
CA LYS A 35 -20.48 -18.48 21.53
C LYS A 35 -19.86 -18.08 20.19
N MET A 36 -20.44 -18.49 19.08
CA MET A 36 -19.97 -18.13 17.74
C MET A 36 -20.28 -16.65 17.42
N GLU A 37 -21.47 -16.19 17.77
CA GLU A 37 -21.89 -14.78 17.64
C GLU A 37 -21.06 -13.87 18.55
N MET A 38 -20.78 -14.30 19.78
CA MET A 38 -19.90 -13.57 20.69
C MET A 38 -18.47 -13.48 20.14
N ARG A 39 -17.94 -14.53 19.50
CA ARG A 39 -16.61 -14.49 18.83
C ARG A 39 -16.58 -13.55 17.62
N MET A 40 -17.67 -13.45 16.87
CA MET A 40 -17.80 -12.52 15.73
C MET A 40 -17.90 -11.07 16.21
N THR A 41 -18.58 -10.82 17.34
CA THR A 41 -18.76 -9.48 17.91
C THR A 41 -17.60 -9.02 18.80
N THR A 42 -16.78 -9.95 19.32
CA THR A 42 -15.57 -9.64 20.13
C THR A 42 -14.30 -9.48 19.31
N ALA A 43 -14.37 -9.60 17.97
CA ALA A 43 -13.28 -9.19 17.10
C ALA A 43 -13.03 -7.69 17.30
N ASN A 44 -12.03 -7.35 18.13
CA ASN A 44 -11.76 -5.97 18.51
C ASN A 44 -11.39 -5.17 17.25
N PRO A 45 -12.23 -4.20 16.82
CA PRO A 45 -12.02 -3.49 15.55
C PRO A 45 -10.67 -2.76 15.51
N ALA A 46 -10.21 -2.30 16.68
CA ALA A 46 -8.90 -1.67 16.82
C ALA A 46 -7.75 -2.65 16.55
N ALA A 47 -7.83 -3.89 17.03
CA ALA A 47 -6.80 -4.90 16.80
C ALA A 47 -6.74 -5.34 15.34
N ALA A 48 -7.89 -5.43 14.67
CA ALA A 48 -7.97 -5.71 13.24
C ALA A 48 -7.32 -4.58 12.41
N LYS A 49 -7.62 -3.31 12.74
CA LYS A 49 -7.02 -2.14 12.08
C LYS A 49 -5.50 -2.06 12.26
N HIS A 50 -5.00 -2.34 13.47
CA HIS A 50 -3.55 -2.39 13.71
C HIS A 50 -2.86 -3.48 12.87
N SER A 51 -3.48 -4.66 12.75
CA SER A 51 -2.98 -5.75 11.89
C SER A 51 -2.89 -5.35 10.41
N ILE A 52 -3.91 -4.65 9.89
CA ILE A 52 -3.92 -4.14 8.51
C ILE A 52 -2.80 -3.12 8.31
N PHE A 53 -2.63 -2.18 9.24
CA PHE A 53 -1.58 -1.17 9.16
C PHE A 53 -0.17 -1.78 9.18
N ASP A 54 0.07 -2.76 10.05
CA ASP A 54 1.35 -3.47 10.12
C ASP A 54 1.62 -4.29 8.86
N SER A 55 0.59 -4.91 8.29
CA SER A 55 0.67 -5.63 7.01
C SER A 55 1.06 -4.69 5.87
N LEU A 56 0.39 -3.55 5.74
CA LEU A 56 0.70 -2.52 4.73
C LEU A 56 2.10 -1.96 4.91
N CYS A 57 2.52 -1.70 6.14
CA CYS A 57 3.89 -1.29 6.46
C CYS A 57 4.92 -2.28 5.94
N ARG A 58 4.70 -3.59 6.10
CA ARG A 58 5.63 -4.62 5.61
C ARG A 58 5.66 -4.75 4.08
N ARG A 59 4.59 -4.36 3.39
CA ARG A 59 4.50 -4.40 1.93
C ARG A 59 5.21 -3.22 1.25
N ILE A 60 5.35 -2.11 1.96
CA ILE A 60 5.98 -0.90 1.45
C ILE A 60 7.41 -0.81 1.99
N ASP A 61 8.39 -0.89 1.09
CA ASP A 61 9.80 -0.79 1.46
C ASP A 61 10.11 0.60 2.01
N LYS A 62 11.07 0.66 2.94
CA LYS A 62 11.53 1.92 3.51
C LYS A 62 12.14 2.81 2.41
N PHE A 63 11.76 4.08 2.38
CA PHE A 63 12.25 5.10 1.47
C PHE A 63 13.60 5.63 1.96
N TYR A 64 14.54 5.78 1.03
CA TYR A 64 15.85 6.39 1.25
C TYR A 64 16.09 7.35 0.10
N PHE A 65 16.35 8.62 0.42
CA PHE A 65 16.60 9.63 -0.60
C PHE A 65 18.07 9.62 -1.04
N ASP A 66 18.30 9.49 -2.35
CA ASP A 66 19.60 9.61 -2.98
C ASP A 66 19.41 10.08 -4.42
N ALA A 67 19.59 11.38 -4.63
CA ALA A 67 19.41 12.00 -5.95
C ALA A 67 20.44 11.50 -6.99
N GLU A 68 21.65 11.13 -6.57
CA GLU A 68 22.73 10.71 -7.47
C GLU A 68 22.49 9.30 -8.02
N ASN A 69 22.02 8.39 -7.15
CA ASN A 69 21.68 7.02 -7.52
C ASN A 69 20.21 6.86 -7.97
N GLY A 70 19.49 7.97 -8.15
CA GLY A 70 18.10 7.97 -8.63
C GLY A 70 17.09 7.39 -7.63
N ARG A 71 17.42 7.32 -6.34
CA ARG A 71 16.46 6.96 -5.28
C ARG A 71 15.67 8.20 -4.89
N THR A 72 14.68 8.48 -5.72
CA THR A 72 13.85 9.70 -5.65
C THR A 72 12.41 9.30 -5.35
N PHE A 73 11.64 10.23 -4.82
CA PHE A 73 10.28 9.99 -4.38
C PHE A 73 9.37 9.58 -5.53
N ASP A 74 9.51 10.17 -6.71
CA ASP A 74 8.73 9.81 -7.90
C ASP A 74 8.92 8.34 -8.31
N ILE A 75 10.15 7.83 -8.24
CA ILE A 75 10.46 6.43 -8.56
C ILE A 75 9.90 5.48 -7.50
N TRP A 76 10.14 5.80 -6.22
CA TRP A 76 9.64 4.98 -5.11
C TRP A 76 8.11 4.98 -5.06
N TYR A 77 7.48 6.14 -5.20
CA TYR A 77 6.03 6.29 -5.19
C TYR A 77 5.40 5.54 -6.36
N LYS A 78 5.97 5.60 -7.56
CA LYS A 78 5.48 4.83 -8.71
C LYS A 78 5.46 3.32 -8.45
N ARG A 79 6.44 2.79 -7.70
CA ARG A 79 6.50 1.37 -7.34
C ARG A 79 5.37 0.95 -6.38
N PHE A 80 4.98 1.84 -5.46
CA PHE A 80 3.97 1.55 -4.43
C PHE A 80 2.62 2.24 -4.67
N LYS A 81 2.46 2.97 -5.79
CA LYS A 81 1.23 3.72 -6.11
C LYS A 81 0.00 2.82 -6.06
N ASP A 82 0.10 1.64 -6.67
CA ASP A 82 -1.01 0.67 -6.69
C ASP A 82 -1.41 0.21 -5.28
N VAL A 83 -0.44 0.08 -4.37
CA VAL A 83 -0.69 -0.27 -2.96
C VAL A 83 -1.42 0.87 -2.23
N PHE A 84 -1.03 2.12 -2.48
CA PHE A 84 -1.72 3.29 -1.89
C PHE A 84 -3.13 3.52 -2.46
N ASP A 85 -3.34 3.20 -3.73
CA ASP A 85 -4.62 3.36 -4.40
C ASP A 85 -5.60 2.24 -4.02
N ASN A 86 -5.16 0.97 -4.09
CA ASN A 86 -6.04 -0.20 -3.96
C ASN A 86 -6.04 -0.78 -2.54
N ASP A 87 -4.86 -1.01 -1.94
CA ASP A 87 -4.78 -1.72 -0.65
C ASP A 87 -5.02 -0.81 0.55
N CYS A 88 -4.86 0.50 0.36
CA CYS A 88 -5.14 1.50 1.40
C CYS A 88 -6.55 2.09 1.25
N ALA A 89 -7.45 1.51 0.45
CA ALA A 89 -8.79 2.06 0.22
C ALA A 89 -9.62 2.25 1.50
N GLU A 90 -9.37 1.43 2.52
CA GLU A 90 -10.03 1.52 3.84
C GLU A 90 -9.42 2.57 4.78
N LEU A 91 -8.24 3.11 4.44
CA LEU A 91 -7.56 4.13 5.23
C LEU A 91 -8.04 5.52 4.82
N ASN A 92 -8.32 6.37 5.82
CA ASN A 92 -8.55 7.80 5.56
C ASN A 92 -7.25 8.50 5.13
N GLU A 93 -7.36 9.73 4.62
CA GLU A 93 -6.21 10.49 4.12
C GLU A 93 -5.12 10.69 5.17
N GLN A 94 -5.50 10.90 6.43
CA GLN A 94 -4.55 11.10 7.54
C GLN A 94 -3.81 9.79 7.87
N GLU A 95 -4.51 8.65 7.84
CA GLU A 95 -3.92 7.31 8.03
C GLU A 95 -2.97 6.96 6.88
N LYS A 96 -3.35 7.25 5.63
CA LYS A 96 -2.46 7.10 4.46
C LYS A 96 -1.21 7.96 4.61
N THR A 97 -1.37 9.22 4.99
CA THR A 97 -0.25 10.14 5.22
C THR A 97 0.68 9.65 6.33
N ARG A 98 0.12 9.15 7.43
CA ARG A 98 0.92 8.52 8.49
C ARG A 98 1.66 7.27 8.01
N LEU A 99 1.03 6.43 7.20
CA LEU A 99 1.67 5.26 6.60
C LEU A 99 2.86 5.68 5.73
N LEU A 100 2.67 6.65 4.84
CA LEU A 100 3.73 7.21 3.99
C LEU A 100 4.91 7.71 4.83
N VAL A 101 4.64 8.56 5.82
CA VAL A 101 5.68 9.15 6.69
C VAL A 101 6.39 8.08 7.53
N SER A 102 5.68 7.01 7.93
CA SER A 102 6.29 5.89 8.66
C SER A 102 7.29 5.07 7.83
N ARG A 103 7.25 5.20 6.50
CA ARG A 103 8.17 4.51 5.59
C ARG A 103 9.41 5.35 5.27
N LEU A 104 9.54 6.56 5.78
CA LEU A 104 10.75 7.37 5.59
C LEU A 104 11.90 6.83 6.46
N ASP A 105 13.12 6.93 5.95
CA ASP A 105 14.32 6.83 6.77
C ASP A 105 14.50 8.04 7.68
N GLU A 106 15.46 7.94 8.60
CA GLU A 106 15.63 8.93 9.66
C GLU A 106 15.85 10.33 9.08
N ASP A 107 16.75 10.45 8.10
CA ASP A 107 17.11 11.73 7.49
C ASP A 107 15.94 12.32 6.70
N SER A 108 15.27 11.52 5.86
CA SER A 108 14.09 11.99 5.11
C SER A 108 12.93 12.34 6.05
N HIS A 109 12.76 11.59 7.13
CA HIS A 109 11.73 11.88 8.13
C HIS A 109 11.98 13.22 8.84
N GLN A 110 13.22 13.50 9.22
CA GLN A 110 13.59 14.77 9.84
C GLN A 110 13.36 15.96 8.90
N LEU A 111 13.76 15.83 7.63
CA LEU A 111 13.53 16.85 6.60
C LEU A 111 12.04 17.10 6.37
N PHE A 112 11.25 16.02 6.26
CA PHE A 112 9.80 16.12 6.11
C PHE A 112 9.17 16.84 7.31
N ARG A 113 9.48 16.40 8.54
CA ARG A 113 8.97 17.01 9.78
C ARG A 113 9.35 18.48 9.92
N GLY A 114 10.59 18.83 9.56
CA GLY A 114 11.05 20.22 9.53
C GLY A 114 10.28 21.08 8.52
N SER A 115 9.92 20.52 7.36
CA SER A 115 9.21 21.26 6.31
C SER A 115 7.76 21.59 6.61
N ILE A 116 7.14 20.84 7.54
CA ILE A 116 5.71 20.99 7.89
C ILE A 116 5.49 21.69 9.22
N ALA A 117 6.57 21.95 9.98
CA ALA A 117 6.48 22.61 11.27
C ALA A 117 5.75 23.96 11.15
N PRO A 118 4.82 24.31 12.07
CA PRO A 118 4.52 23.62 13.34
C PRO A 118 3.48 22.48 13.24
N LYS A 119 2.99 22.12 12.04
CA LYS A 119 1.98 21.07 11.85
C LYS A 119 2.54 19.66 12.14
N SER A 120 1.65 18.73 12.44
CA SER A 120 1.91 17.30 12.49
C SER A 120 1.57 16.62 11.15
N PRO A 121 2.13 15.42 10.86
CA PRO A 121 1.76 14.68 9.65
C PRO A 121 0.27 14.34 9.58
N SER A 122 -0.41 14.26 10.74
CA SER A 122 -1.84 14.00 10.83
C SER A 122 -2.70 15.20 10.44
N ASP A 123 -2.10 16.41 10.35
CA ASP A 123 -2.80 17.65 9.99
C ASP A 123 -2.75 17.94 8.48
N LEU A 124 -2.11 17.08 7.70
CA LEU A 124 -1.96 17.22 6.26
C LEU A 124 -3.00 16.36 5.54
N SER A 125 -3.54 16.87 4.44
CA SER A 125 -4.21 16.01 3.48
C SER A 125 -3.21 15.12 2.74
N TRP A 126 -3.71 14.07 2.08
CA TRP A 126 -2.88 13.19 1.28
C TRP A 126 -2.15 13.96 0.16
N ASP A 127 -2.87 14.82 -0.56
CA ASP A 127 -2.31 15.61 -1.66
C ASP A 127 -1.24 16.61 -1.19
N GLU A 128 -1.44 17.24 -0.02
CA GLU A 128 -0.44 18.11 0.59
C GLU A 128 0.84 17.33 0.92
N ALA A 129 0.70 16.13 1.51
CA ALA A 129 1.84 15.28 1.84
C ALA A 129 2.61 14.84 0.59
N ILE A 130 1.90 14.43 -0.47
CA ILE A 130 2.52 14.07 -1.76
C ILE A 130 3.27 15.27 -2.37
N ALA A 131 2.67 16.46 -2.35
CA ALA A 131 3.32 17.66 -2.88
C ALA A 131 4.61 18.03 -2.11
N ILE A 132 4.59 17.87 -0.78
CA ILE A 132 5.77 18.10 0.07
C ILE A 132 6.86 17.05 -0.23
N MET A 133 6.48 15.77 -0.33
CA MET A 133 7.40 14.68 -0.66
C MET A 133 8.07 14.89 -2.02
N ASP A 134 7.29 15.27 -3.04
CA ASP A 134 7.83 15.55 -4.38
C ASP A 134 8.75 16.77 -4.39
N ARG A 135 8.40 17.82 -3.63
CA ARG A 135 9.24 19.01 -3.49
C ARG A 135 10.58 18.72 -2.80
N LEU A 136 10.58 17.89 -1.76
CA LEU A 136 11.77 17.59 -0.97
C LEU A 136 12.65 16.52 -1.62
N PHE A 137 12.02 15.50 -2.20
CA PHE A 137 12.68 14.25 -2.56
C PHE A 137 12.38 13.79 -3.98
N GLY A 138 11.58 14.53 -4.75
CA GLY A 138 11.37 14.26 -6.16
C GLY A 138 12.65 14.41 -6.95
N SER A 139 12.67 13.85 -8.16
CA SER A 139 13.87 13.80 -8.99
C SER A 139 14.48 15.16 -9.33
N GLY A 140 13.79 16.30 -9.08
CA GLY A 140 14.33 17.67 -9.20
C GLY A 140 14.80 18.06 -10.60
N LYS A 141 14.82 17.09 -11.54
CA LYS A 141 15.27 17.27 -12.91
C LYS A 141 14.19 18.03 -13.66
N THR A 142 14.55 19.23 -14.08
CA THR A 142 13.75 19.99 -15.03
C THR A 142 13.46 19.12 -16.25
N LEU A 143 12.32 19.37 -16.90
CA LEU A 143 11.96 18.63 -18.11
C LEU A 143 13.06 18.74 -19.18
N PHE A 144 13.73 19.89 -19.23
CA PHE A 144 14.91 20.09 -20.06
C PHE A 144 16.06 19.13 -19.71
N ARG A 145 16.42 18.99 -18.43
CA ARG A 145 17.47 18.09 -17.95
C ARG A 145 17.17 16.63 -18.33
N ARG A 146 15.93 16.18 -18.15
CA ARG A 146 15.50 14.81 -18.52
C ARG A 146 15.61 14.56 -20.02
N ARG A 147 15.11 15.49 -20.84
CA ARG A 147 15.23 15.44 -22.30
C ARG A 147 16.68 15.41 -22.76
N PHE A 148 17.52 16.24 -22.16
CA PHE A 148 18.93 16.34 -22.48
C PHE A 148 19.70 15.06 -22.12
N GLU A 149 19.47 14.50 -20.93
CA GLU A 149 20.06 13.22 -20.53
C GLU A 149 19.59 12.06 -21.41
N CYS A 150 18.36 12.10 -21.93
CA CYS A 150 17.88 11.10 -22.87
C CYS A 150 18.65 11.13 -24.20
N LEU A 151 19.04 12.32 -24.70
CA LEU A 151 19.89 12.44 -25.90
C LEU A 151 21.34 11.99 -25.67
N LYS A 152 21.77 11.87 -24.41
CA LYS A 152 23.11 11.40 -24.05
C LYS A 152 23.19 9.88 -23.90
N ILE A 153 22.09 9.15 -24.06
CA ILE A 153 22.12 7.69 -24.02
C ILE A 153 22.98 7.18 -25.17
N LEU A 154 24.04 6.47 -24.82
CA LEU A 154 24.90 5.78 -25.77
C LEU A 154 24.66 4.28 -25.64
N TYR A 155 24.72 3.58 -26.77
CA TYR A 155 24.74 2.13 -26.76
C TYR A 155 26.08 1.65 -26.24
N ASP A 156 26.07 0.85 -25.17
CA ASP A 156 27.28 0.36 -24.49
C ASP A 156 27.37 -1.17 -24.55
N HIS A 157 27.13 -1.75 -25.73
CA HIS A 157 27.25 -3.20 -26.00
C HIS A 157 26.44 -4.14 -25.09
N GLN A 158 25.54 -3.61 -24.26
CA GLN A 158 24.59 -4.35 -23.47
C GLN A 158 23.57 -5.08 -24.36
N ASP A 159 22.83 -6.03 -23.78
CA ASP A 159 21.80 -6.73 -24.54
C ASP A 159 20.75 -5.75 -25.07
N PHE A 160 20.26 -6.04 -26.28
CA PHE A 160 19.38 -5.12 -26.99
C PHE A 160 18.07 -4.87 -26.25
N ASN A 161 17.53 -5.87 -25.53
CA ASN A 161 16.28 -5.74 -24.79
C ASN A 161 16.44 -4.78 -23.60
N SER A 162 17.57 -4.85 -22.88
CA SER A 162 17.90 -3.90 -21.81
C SER A 162 18.12 -2.50 -22.36
N TYR A 163 18.81 -2.35 -23.50
CA TYR A 163 18.98 -1.05 -24.16
C TYR A 163 17.65 -0.45 -24.62
N GLU A 164 16.79 -1.26 -25.25
CA GLU A 164 15.45 -0.83 -25.67
C GLU A 164 14.62 -0.38 -24.47
N THR A 165 14.64 -1.14 -23.39
CA THR A 165 13.94 -0.82 -22.14
C THR A 165 14.45 0.48 -21.53
N LEU A 166 15.77 0.70 -21.51
CA LEU A 166 16.40 1.94 -21.04
C LEU A 166 15.94 3.14 -21.88
N VAL A 167 16.05 3.05 -23.22
CA VAL A 167 15.65 4.13 -24.14
C VAL A 167 14.17 4.45 -23.96
N ARG A 168 13.29 3.44 -23.94
CA ARG A 168 11.85 3.62 -23.76
C ARG A 168 11.53 4.33 -22.44
N THR A 169 12.16 3.90 -21.35
CA THR A 169 11.96 4.48 -20.01
C THR A 169 12.37 5.94 -19.98
N ARG A 170 13.55 6.27 -20.53
CA ARG A 170 14.08 7.64 -20.55
C ARG A 170 13.28 8.56 -21.48
N CYS A 171 12.83 8.06 -22.64
CA CYS A 171 11.96 8.82 -23.54
C CYS A 171 10.60 9.14 -22.90
N SER A 172 10.02 8.19 -22.16
CA SER A 172 8.77 8.39 -21.42
C SER A 172 8.93 9.44 -20.31
N ASP A 173 10.01 9.36 -19.53
CA ASP A 173 10.31 10.33 -18.47
C ASP A 173 10.60 11.75 -19.04
N ALA A 174 11.24 11.82 -20.22
CA ALA A 174 11.51 13.08 -20.93
C ALA A 174 10.26 13.76 -21.54
N LYS A 175 9.10 13.08 -21.53
CA LYS A 175 7.84 13.54 -22.15
C LYS A 175 8.06 14.13 -23.54
N PHE A 176 8.72 13.38 -24.41
CA PHE A 176 8.98 13.80 -25.79
C PHE A 176 7.71 13.90 -26.64
N ASP A 177 6.63 13.23 -26.24
CA ASP A 177 5.29 13.38 -26.81
C ASP A 177 4.74 14.83 -26.73
N SER A 178 5.22 15.61 -25.75
CA SER A 178 4.80 17.00 -25.52
C SER A 178 5.78 18.07 -26.04
N ILE A 179 6.89 17.68 -26.70
CA ILE A 179 7.86 18.64 -27.21
C ILE A 179 7.37 19.24 -28.54
N ASN A 180 7.45 20.57 -28.68
CA ASN A 180 7.24 21.23 -29.96
C ASN A 180 8.55 21.32 -30.75
N PHE A 181 8.47 21.76 -32.02
CA PHE A 181 9.63 21.84 -32.90
C PHE A 181 10.71 22.78 -32.36
N ASP A 182 10.34 23.97 -31.90
CA ASP A 182 11.29 24.94 -31.32
C ASP A 182 12.00 24.39 -30.08
N GLY A 183 11.26 23.68 -29.22
CA GLY A 183 11.81 23.02 -28.03
C GLY A 183 12.79 21.90 -28.40
N LEU A 184 12.52 21.14 -29.46
CA LEU A 184 13.44 20.14 -29.99
C LEU A 184 14.70 20.79 -30.57
N GLN A 185 14.55 21.89 -31.34
CA GLN A 185 15.70 22.65 -31.86
C GLN A 185 16.58 23.19 -30.75
N CYS A 186 15.99 23.78 -29.70
CA CYS A 186 16.74 24.26 -28.53
C CYS A 186 17.50 23.11 -27.85
N LEU A 187 16.86 21.95 -27.71
CA LEU A 187 17.47 20.78 -27.10
C LEU A 187 18.66 20.26 -27.92
N ILE A 188 18.52 20.18 -29.24
CA ILE A 188 19.59 19.77 -30.16
C ILE A 188 20.74 20.78 -30.10
N TYR A 189 20.45 22.08 -30.13
CA TYR A 189 21.46 23.14 -30.06
C TYR A 189 22.31 23.04 -28.78
N VAL A 190 21.67 22.81 -27.64
CA VAL A 190 22.38 22.63 -26.36
C VAL A 190 23.14 21.30 -26.31
N ALA A 191 22.59 20.23 -26.87
CA ALA A 191 23.27 18.93 -26.94
C ALA A 191 24.48 18.92 -27.89
N SER A 192 24.46 19.71 -28.96
CA SER A 192 25.61 19.87 -29.86
C SER A 192 26.71 20.76 -29.28
N THR A 193 26.37 21.71 -28.40
CA THR A 193 27.32 22.68 -27.84
C THR A 193 27.94 22.24 -26.51
N LEU A 194 27.36 21.26 -25.81
CA LEU A 194 27.88 20.69 -24.56
C LEU A 194 28.57 19.32 -24.75
N ARG A 195 28.94 18.97 -26.00
CA ARG A 195 29.78 17.81 -26.34
C ARG A 195 31.25 18.25 -26.41
N ASP A 196 31.77 18.72 -25.28
CA ASP A 196 33.21 18.88 -25.05
C ASP A 196 33.58 18.10 -23.77
#